data_AF-A0A952IUC6-F1
#
_entry.id   AF-A0A952IUC6-F1
#
_cell.length_a   1.000
_cell.length_b   1.000
_cell.length_c   1.000
_cell.angle_alpha   90.00
_cell.angle_beta   90.00
_cell.angle_gamma   90.00
#
_symmetry.space_group_name_H-M   'P 1'
#
loop_
_entity.id
_entity.type
_entity.pdbx_description
1 polymer ?
#
loop_
_entity_poly.entity_id
_entity_poly.type
_entity_poly.pdbx_seq_one_letter_code
_entity_poly.pdbx_strand_id
1 'polypeptide(L)'
;MSDAKISPILQFVLLIVPSVMTGFYLVYSMVGLILDGRDKANWALEAINVSLPVGGSIALFSVLVLLYAKWKGLTGLHLLKVSGWIHLVLSVVLTVAVFFIARY
;
A
#
# COMPACT_ATOMS: atom_id res chain seq x y z
N MET A 1 29.03 0.99 -6.42
CA MET A 1 28.30 1.16 -7.71
C MET A 1 27.35 2.32 -7.54
N SER A 2 27.43 3.34 -8.40
CA SER A 2 26.42 4.41 -8.43
C SER A 2 25.14 3.87 -9.04
N ASP A 3 23.99 4.20 -8.45
CA ASP A 3 22.69 3.76 -8.97
C ASP A 3 22.49 4.21 -10.42
N ALA A 4 21.80 3.37 -11.20
CA ALA A 4 21.39 3.73 -12.55
C ALA A 4 20.53 4.99 -12.51
N LYS A 5 20.77 5.93 -13.42
CA LYS A 5 19.99 7.17 -13.51
C LYS A 5 18.56 6.83 -13.95
N ILE A 6 17.60 7.08 -13.07
CA ILE A 6 16.16 7.03 -13.37
C ILE A 6 15.70 8.46 -13.66
N SER A 7 14.78 8.62 -14.62
CA SER A 7 14.15 9.92 -14.87
C SER A 7 13.49 10.44 -13.58
N PRO A 8 13.71 11.71 -13.19
CA PRO A 8 13.11 12.28 -11.98
C PRO A 8 11.59 12.16 -11.95
N ILE A 9 10.93 12.33 -13.10
CA ILE A 9 9.47 12.20 -13.23
C ILE A 9 9.04 10.76 -12.94
N LEU A 10 9.75 9.78 -13.51
CA LEU A 10 9.42 8.37 -13.28
C LEU A 10 9.65 8.00 -11.81
N GLN A 11 10.76 8.42 -11.22
CA GLN A 11 11.03 8.18 -9.80
C GLN A 11 9.94 8.79 -8.91
N PHE A 12 9.52 10.02 -9.20
CA PHE A 12 8.41 10.67 -8.52
C PHE A 12 7.12 9.84 -8.61
N VAL A 13 6.72 9.43 -9.81
CA VAL A 13 5.51 8.62 -10.04
C VAL A 13 5.58 7.30 -9.28
N LEU A 14 6.70 6.59 -9.36
CA LEU A 14 6.87 5.28 -8.70
C LEU A 14 6.85 5.38 -7.16
N LEU A 15 7.17 6.55 -6.59
CA LEU A 15 7.11 6.81 -5.15
C LEU A 15 5.74 7.32 -4.70
N ILE A 16 5.12 8.25 -5.45
CA ILE A 16 3.89 8.92 -5.01
C ILE A 16 2.67 8.01 -5.09
N VAL A 17 2.57 7.18 -6.12
CA VAL A 17 1.41 6.27 -6.32
C VAL A 17 1.19 5.37 -5.11
N PRO A 18 2.17 4.55 -4.66
CA PRO A 18 1.95 3.67 -3.52
C PRO A 18 1.80 4.45 -2.21
N SER A 19 2.42 5.63 -2.09
CA SER A 19 2.29 6.51 -0.93
C SER A 19 0.86 6.99 -0.74
N VAL A 20 0.26 7.56 -1.80
CA VAL A 20 -1.10 8.09 -1.76
C VAL A 20 -2.11 6.97 -1.54
N MET A 21 -1.97 5.86 -2.28
CA MET A 21 -2.87 4.72 -2.12
C MET A 21 -2.82 4.13 -0.71
N THR A 22 -1.62 3.96 -0.14
CA THR A 22 -1.45 3.45 1.23
C THR A 22 -1.99 4.44 2.26
N GLY A 23 -1.80 5.74 2.04
CA GLY A 23 -2.34 6.78 2.93
C GLY A 23 -3.87 6.74 3.01
N PHE A 24 -4.54 6.67 1.85
CA PHE A 24 -6.00 6.50 1.81
C PHE A 24 -6.45 5.18 2.45
N TYR A 25 -5.71 4.10 2.20
CA TYR A 25 -6.06 2.80 2.76
C TYR A 25 -5.89 2.74 4.28
N LEU A 26 -4.86 3.41 4.82
CA LEU A 26 -4.69 3.60 6.25
C LEU A 26 -5.90 4.33 6.85
N VAL A 27 -6.27 5.48 6.29
CA VAL A 27 -7.44 6.24 6.76
C VAL A 27 -8.71 5.37 6.70
N TYR A 28 -8.94 4.68 5.58
CA TYR A 28 -10.07 3.76 5.44
C TYR A 28 -10.10 2.66 6.52
N SER A 29 -8.95 2.07 6.83
CA SER A 29 -8.85 1.04 7.87
C SER A 29 -9.13 1.60 9.28
N MET A 30 -8.66 2.82 9.57
CA MET A 30 -8.85 3.49 10.85
C MET A 30 -10.29 3.96 11.06
N VAL A 31 -11.03 4.28 9.99
CA VAL A 31 -12.44 4.65 10.07
C VAL A 31 -13.26 3.55 10.78
N GLY A 32 -12.94 2.29 10.54
CA GLY A 32 -13.61 1.18 11.24
C GLY A 32 -13.42 1.19 12.77
N LEU A 33 -12.41 1.87 13.31
CA LEU A 33 -12.18 1.98 14.75
C LEU A 33 -13.00 3.09 15.42
N ILE A 34 -13.51 4.04 14.64
CA ILE A 34 -14.23 5.22 15.16
C ILE A 34 -15.73 5.18 14.86
N LEU A 35 -16.17 4.28 13.98
CA LEU A 35 -17.58 4.10 13.67
C LEU A 35 -18.26 3.23 14.73
N ASP A 36 -19.53 3.56 15.01
CA ASP A 36 -20.38 2.82 15.94
C ASP A 36 -21.74 2.46 15.31
N GLY A 37 -22.41 1.48 15.91
CA GLY A 37 -23.79 1.11 15.58
C GLY A 37 -24.02 0.77 14.11
N ARG A 38 -24.97 1.46 13.47
CA ARG A 38 -25.38 1.19 12.09
C ARG A 38 -24.28 1.48 11.07
N ASP A 39 -23.51 2.55 11.27
CA ASP A 39 -22.47 2.96 10.32
C ASP A 39 -21.30 1.98 10.34
N LYS A 40 -20.95 1.49 11.54
CA LYS A 40 -19.97 0.41 11.70
C LYS A 40 -20.41 -0.87 10.98
N ALA A 41 -21.68 -1.26 11.13
CA ALA A 41 -22.22 -2.45 10.46
C ALA A 41 -22.20 -2.30 8.93
N ASN A 42 -22.60 -1.13 8.40
CA ASN A 42 -22.55 -0.85 6.96
C ASN A 42 -21.11 -0.88 6.43
N TRP A 43 -20.18 -0.22 7.13
CA TRP A 43 -18.77 -0.24 6.78
C TRP A 43 -18.22 -1.67 6.76
N ALA A 44 -18.52 -2.49 7.77
CA ALA A 44 -18.01 -3.85 7.89
C ALA A 44 -18.47 -4.78 6.75
N LEU A 45 -19.69 -4.58 6.22
CA LEU A 45 -20.22 -5.34 5.08
C LEU A 45 -19.40 -5.12 3.79
N GLU A 46 -18.92 -3.90 3.59
CA GLU A 46 -18.13 -3.53 2.41
C GLU A 46 -16.62 -3.66 2.65
N ALA A 47 -16.19 -3.60 3.91
CA ALA A 47 -14.80 -3.58 4.35
C ALA A 47 -13.93 -4.65 3.71
N ILE A 48 -14.40 -5.90 3.69
CA ILE A 48 -13.66 -7.03 3.12
C ILE A 48 -13.56 -6.92 1.60
N ASN A 49 -14.67 -6.54 0.94
CA ASN A 49 -14.74 -6.42 -0.51
C ASN A 49 -13.93 -5.23 -1.05
N VAL A 50 -13.69 -4.20 -0.23
CA VAL A 50 -12.83 -3.06 -0.57
C VAL A 50 -11.37 -3.34 -0.22
N SER A 51 -11.09 -3.94 0.95
CA SER A 51 -9.72 -4.16 1.43
C SER A 51 -8.91 -5.09 0.53
N LEU A 52 -9.49 -6.18 0.05
CA LEU A 52 -8.80 -7.12 -0.83
C LEU A 52 -8.30 -6.49 -2.13
N PRO A 53 -9.13 -5.83 -2.96
CA PRO A 53 -8.67 -5.21 -4.19
C PRO A 53 -7.74 -4.01 -3.94
N VAL A 54 -7.99 -3.19 -2.90
CA VAL A 54 -7.13 -2.03 -2.59
C VAL A 54 -5.76 -2.50 -2.11
N GLY A 55 -5.71 -3.37 -1.08
CA GLY A 55 -4.47 -3.93 -0.56
C GLY A 55 -3.72 -4.74 -1.63
N GLY A 56 -4.43 -5.52 -2.42
CA GLY A 56 -3.88 -6.28 -3.55
C GLY A 56 -3.27 -5.37 -4.62
N SER A 57 -3.92 -4.25 -4.96
CA SER A 57 -3.41 -3.29 -5.95
C SER A 57 -2.14 -2.59 -5.46
N ILE A 58 -2.09 -2.20 -4.19
CA ILE A 58 -0.88 -1.64 -3.57
C ILE A 58 0.25 -2.66 -3.58
N ALA A 59 -0.02 -3.90 -3.12
CA ALA A 59 0.96 -4.98 -3.11
C ALA A 59 1.51 -5.26 -4.52
N LEU A 60 0.63 -5.37 -5.52
CA LEU A 60 1.01 -5.60 -6.90
C LEU A 60 1.89 -4.46 -7.44
N PHE A 61 1.47 -3.21 -7.26
CA PHE A 61 2.24 -2.06 -7.72
C PHE A 61 3.63 -1.99 -7.04
N SER A 62 3.69 -2.23 -5.73
CA SER A 62 4.93 -2.30 -4.97
C SER A 62 5.87 -3.40 -5.47
N VAL A 63 5.34 -4.58 -5.80
CA VAL A 63 6.12 -5.66 -6.42
C VAL A 63 6.66 -5.22 -7.79
N LEU A 64 5.84 -4.57 -8.62
CA LEU A 64 6.29 -4.04 -9.92
C LEU A 64 7.41 -3.00 -9.76
N VAL A 65 7.34 -2.12 -8.76
CA VAL A 65 8.41 -1.16 -8.43
C VAL A 65 9.69 -1.90 -8.01
N LEU A 66 9.58 -2.94 -7.17
CA LEU A 66 10.72 -3.75 -6.74
C LEU A 66 11.39 -4.50 -7.90
N LEU A 67 10.58 -5.08 -8.79
CA LEU A 67 11.05 -5.76 -10.00
C LEU A 67 11.73 -4.77 -10.95
N TYR A 68 11.14 -3.58 -11.14
CA TYR A 68 11.74 -2.50 -11.92
C TYR A 68 13.10 -2.06 -11.33
N ALA A 69 13.16 -1.84 -10.02
CA ALA A 69 14.39 -1.46 -9.33
C ALA A 69 15.46 -2.57 -9.42
N LYS A 70 15.07 -3.84 -9.36
CA LYS A 70 15.97 -4.98 -9.58
C LYS A 70 16.49 -4.99 -11.02
N TRP A 71 15.62 -4.81 -12.01
CA TRP A 71 15.99 -4.77 -13.42
C TRP A 71 16.94 -3.61 -13.75
N LYS A 72 16.75 -2.44 -13.12
CA LYS A 72 17.67 -1.30 -13.24
C LYS A 72 18.97 -1.44 -12.45
N GLY A 73 19.17 -2.53 -11.72
CA GLY A 73 20.40 -2.76 -10.95
C GLY A 73 20.58 -1.80 -9.77
N LEU A 74 19.48 -1.27 -9.21
CA LEU A 74 19.56 -0.33 -8.09
C LEU A 74 20.08 -1.03 -6.82
N THR A 75 20.84 -0.30 -6.02
CA THR A 75 21.33 -0.74 -4.70
C THR A 75 20.17 -1.13 -3.78
N GLY A 76 20.43 -2.00 -2.80
CA GLY A 76 19.40 -2.49 -1.86
C GLY A 76 18.73 -1.37 -1.06
N LEU A 77 19.45 -0.29 -0.78
CA LEU A 77 19.00 0.86 0.01
C LEU A 77 18.41 1.99 -0.86
N HIS A 78 18.32 1.80 -2.18
CA HIS A 78 17.70 2.81 -3.04
C HIS A 78 16.25 3.06 -2.63
N LEU A 79 15.83 4.33 -2.64
CA LEU A 79 14.52 4.78 -2.14
C LEU A 79 13.34 4.01 -2.74
N LEU A 80 13.39 3.66 -4.03
CA LEU A 80 12.36 2.85 -4.68
C LEU A 80 12.21 1.44 -4.09
N LYS A 81 13.33 0.80 -3.70
CA LYS A 81 13.27 -0.52 -3.07
C LYS A 81 12.72 -0.44 -1.65
N VAL A 82 13.20 0.54 -0.88
CA VAL A 82 12.75 0.75 0.50
C VAL A 82 11.26 1.08 0.51
N SER A 83 10.81 2.02 -0.32
CA SER A 83 9.40 2.37 -0.47
C SER A 83 8.56 1.18 -0.95
N GLY A 84 9.02 0.43 -1.96
CA GLY A 84 8.35 -0.78 -2.43
C GLY A 84 8.10 -1.79 -1.32
N TRP A 85 9.12 -2.09 -0.49
CA TRP A 85 8.97 -2.98 0.66
C TRP A 85 8.03 -2.45 1.73
N ILE A 86 8.15 -1.17 2.09
CA ILE A 86 7.28 -0.53 3.09
C ILE A 86 5.82 -0.66 2.68
N HIS A 87 5.48 -0.30 1.44
CA HIS A 87 4.09 -0.33 0.97
C HIS A 87 3.56 -1.75 0.76
N LEU A 88 4.42 -2.70 0.38
CA LEU A 88 4.04 -4.11 0.31
C LEU A 88 3.70 -4.67 1.70
N VAL A 89 4.50 -4.36 2.72
CA VAL A 89 4.22 -4.79 4.10
C VAL A 89 2.98 -4.08 4.65
N LEU A 90 2.88 -2.76 4.46
CA LEU A 90 1.73 -1.99 4.92
C LEU A 90 0.43 -2.46 4.29
N SER A 91 0.40 -2.79 2.99
CA SER A 91 -0.83 -3.26 2.36
C SER A 91 -1.34 -4.57 2.98
N VAL A 92 -0.43 -5.49 3.31
CA VAL A 92 -0.77 -6.74 4.01
C VAL A 92 -1.26 -6.45 5.42
N VAL A 93 -0.52 -5.64 6.19
CA VAL A 93 -0.88 -5.29 7.58
C VAL A 93 -2.24 -4.60 7.65
N LEU A 94 -2.49 -3.63 6.77
CA LEU A 94 -3.76 -2.90 6.73
C LEU A 94 -4.92 -3.81 6.30
N THR A 95 -4.70 -4.72 5.36
CA THR A 95 -5.72 -5.71 4.97
C THR A 95 -6.07 -6.61 6.15
N VAL A 96 -5.06 -7.14 6.84
CA VAL A 96 -5.28 -7.94 8.05
C VAL A 96 -6.02 -7.12 9.12
N ALA A 97 -5.63 -5.86 9.33
CA ALA A 97 -6.30 -4.97 10.27
C ALA A 97 -7.79 -4.77 9.93
N VAL A 98 -8.15 -4.53 8.67
CA VAL A 98 -9.55 -4.41 8.25
C VAL A 98 -10.33 -5.69 8.55
N PHE A 99 -9.75 -6.87 8.30
CA PHE A 99 -10.41 -8.14 8.62
C PHE A 99 -10.68 -8.31 10.12
N PHE A 100 -9.77 -7.88 10.98
CA PHE A 100 -10.00 -7.90 12.42
C PHE A 100 -11.05 -6.85 12.82
N ILE A 101 -10.88 -5.61 12.37
CA ILE A 101 -11.77 -4.49 12.72
C ILE A 101 -13.19 -4.73 12.24
N ALA A 102 -13.42 -5.41 11.11
CA ALA A 102 -14.75 -5.72 10.61
C ALA A 102 -15.47 -6.84 11.39
N ARG A 103 -14.75 -7.64 12.18
CA ARG A 103 -15.31 -8.73 12.99
C ARG A 103 -15.66 -8.32 14.42
N TYR A 104 -15.10 -7.20 14.90
CA TYR A 104 -15.41 -6.57 16.18
C TYR A 104 -16.41 -5.44 15.98
#